data_AF-A0A511FD88-F1
#
_entry.id   AF-A0A511FD88-F1
#
_cell.length_a   1.000
_cell.length_b   1.000
_cell.length_c   1.000
_cell.angle_alpha   90.00
_cell.angle_beta   90.00
_cell.angle_gamma   90.00
#
_symmetry.space_group_name_H-M   'P 1'
#
loop_
_entity.id
_entity.type
_entity.pdbx_description
1 polymer ?
#
loop_
_entity_poly.entity_id
_entity_poly.type
_entity_poly.pdbx_seq_one_letter_code
_entity_poly.pdbx_strand_id
1 'polypeptide(L)'
;MGHEDVDTLTLAEAAKVAGVPTSALRHLAEERSLPGLVRAGRGHARVRVDQVPTFEEVEQLLQQRVRVALAELRKSFDRVQVELEAVGNDIAELEEDPYGPIGVDLDAFDSLSQRGGGTLRGALNRMGFATMSLEAARSALGEMRVRY
;
A
#
# COMPACT_ATOMS: atom_id res chain seq x y z
N MET A 1 1.06 -4.94 -40.52
CA MET A 1 1.35 -3.99 -39.42
C MET A 1 2.52 -4.56 -38.66
N GLY A 2 3.67 -3.91 -38.69
CA GLY A 2 4.89 -4.41 -38.07
C GLY A 2 4.73 -4.42 -36.54
N HIS A 3 5.08 -5.54 -35.91
CA HIS A 3 5.45 -5.51 -34.51
C HIS A 3 6.71 -4.66 -34.43
N GLU A 4 6.62 -3.42 -33.95
CA GLU A 4 7.80 -2.76 -33.39
C GLU A 4 8.26 -3.67 -32.25
N ASP A 5 9.39 -4.33 -32.43
CA ASP A 5 10.12 -4.95 -31.33
C ASP A 5 10.50 -3.80 -30.40
N VAL A 6 9.68 -3.59 -29.37
CA VAL A 6 9.93 -2.55 -28.37
C VAL A 6 11.19 -2.95 -27.62
N ASP A 7 12.25 -2.18 -27.83
CA ASP A 7 13.50 -2.36 -27.08
C ASP A 7 13.24 -2.19 -25.59
N THR A 8 13.53 -3.24 -24.82
CA THR A 8 13.28 -3.28 -23.38
C THR A 8 14.50 -3.71 -22.60
N LEU A 9 14.70 -3.11 -21.44
CA LEU A 9 15.73 -3.44 -20.47
C LEU A 9 15.16 -4.29 -19.33
N THR A 10 15.99 -5.16 -18.76
CA THR A 10 15.72 -5.73 -17.44
C THR A 10 15.73 -4.63 -16.37
N LEU A 11 15.08 -4.87 -15.22
CA LEU A 11 15.12 -3.93 -14.10
C LEU A 11 16.55 -3.62 -13.62
N ALA A 12 17.48 -4.58 -13.72
CA ALA A 12 18.86 -4.37 -13.32
C ALA A 12 19.63 -3.46 -14.30
N GLU A 13 19.36 -3.58 -15.60
CA GLU A 13 19.94 -2.69 -16.62
C GLU A 13 19.34 -1.28 -16.50
N ALA A 14 18.01 -1.18 -16.39
CA ALA A 14 17.33 0.08 -16.19
C ALA A 14 17.81 0.79 -14.91
N ALA A 15 18.04 0.05 -13.82
CA ALA A 15 18.56 0.61 -12.57
C ALA A 15 19.96 1.19 -12.71
N LYS A 16 20.84 0.55 -13.50
CA LYS A 16 22.17 1.09 -13.82
C LYS A 16 22.07 2.38 -14.62
N VAL A 17 21.19 2.42 -15.63
CA VAL A 17 20.97 3.61 -16.46
C VAL A 17 20.38 4.76 -15.64
N ALA A 18 19.41 4.47 -14.79
CA ALA A 18 18.73 5.44 -13.92
C ALA A 18 19.58 5.89 -12.72
N GLY A 19 20.69 5.20 -12.41
CA GLY A 19 21.53 5.49 -11.25
C GLY A 19 20.87 5.17 -9.91
N VAL A 20 19.97 4.18 -9.86
CA VAL A 20 19.21 3.81 -8.65
C VAL A 20 19.46 2.35 -8.24
N PRO A 21 19.16 1.96 -6.98
CA PRO A 21 19.12 0.55 -6.60
C PRO A 21 18.07 -0.24 -7.40
N THR A 22 18.41 -1.46 -7.82
CA THR A 22 17.46 -2.35 -8.54
C THR A 22 16.21 -2.68 -7.70
N SER A 23 16.36 -2.70 -6.38
CA SER A 23 15.27 -2.84 -5.41
C SER A 23 14.23 -1.72 -5.54
N ALA A 24 14.64 -0.47 -5.79
CA ALA A 24 13.73 0.66 -5.97
C ALA A 24 12.83 0.47 -7.21
N LEU A 25 13.42 0.08 -8.35
CA LEU A 25 12.64 -0.20 -9.55
C LEU A 25 11.77 -1.45 -9.40
N ARG A 26 12.24 -2.47 -8.66
CA ARG A 26 11.44 -3.66 -8.37
C ARG A 26 10.19 -3.30 -7.56
N HIS A 27 10.34 -2.51 -6.50
CA HIS A 27 9.22 -2.04 -5.68
C HIS A 27 8.20 -1.27 -6.54
N LEU A 28 8.66 -0.33 -7.37
CA LEU A 28 7.78 0.41 -8.27
C LEU A 28 7.09 -0.50 -9.32
N ALA A 29 7.75 -1.57 -9.77
CA ALA A 29 7.20 -2.52 -10.74
C ALA A 29 6.16 -3.48 -10.13
N GLU A 30 6.35 -3.89 -8.88
CA GLU A 30 5.39 -4.68 -8.11
C GLU A 30 4.10 -3.89 -7.88
N GLU A 31 4.24 -2.61 -7.53
CA GLU A 31 3.15 -1.65 -7.30
C GLU A 31 2.53 -1.08 -8.59
N ARG A 32 3.01 -1.53 -9.77
CA ARG A 32 2.58 -1.06 -11.11
C ARG A 32 2.66 0.48 -11.29
N SER A 33 3.56 1.15 -10.57
CA SER A 33 3.86 2.58 -10.73
C SER A 33 5.06 2.88 -11.61
N LEU A 34 5.84 1.88 -12.00
CA LEU A 34 7.03 2.09 -12.81
C LEU A 34 6.63 2.47 -14.25
N PRO A 35 7.05 3.65 -14.77
CA PRO A 35 6.83 4.01 -16.17
C PRO A 35 7.45 3.00 -17.12
N GLY A 36 6.81 2.76 -18.27
CA GLY A 36 7.30 1.83 -19.29
C GLY A 36 7.43 0.39 -18.86
N LEU A 37 6.77 -0.02 -17.76
CA LEU A 37 6.74 -1.39 -17.31
C LEU A 37 6.04 -2.29 -18.34
N VAL A 38 6.81 -3.22 -18.91
CA VAL A 38 6.35 -4.28 -19.79
C VAL A 38 6.58 -5.62 -19.09
N ARG A 39 5.58 -6.51 -19.10
CA ARG A 39 5.73 -7.89 -18.63
C ARG A 39 6.11 -8.76 -19.83
N ALA A 40 7.35 -9.21 -19.88
CA ALA A 40 7.79 -10.15 -20.91
C ALA A 40 7.23 -11.55 -20.64
N GLY A 41 7.23 -12.42 -21.67
CA GLY A 41 6.86 -13.83 -21.52
C GLY A 41 7.63 -14.49 -20.37
N ARG A 42 6.92 -15.27 -19.53
CA ARG A 42 7.32 -15.78 -18.19
C ARG A 42 7.21 -14.79 -17.02
N GLY A 43 6.66 -13.59 -17.20
CA GLY A 43 6.27 -12.69 -16.10
C GLY A 43 7.37 -11.77 -15.58
N HIS A 44 8.57 -11.82 -16.17
CA HIS A 44 9.66 -10.93 -15.83
C HIS A 44 9.32 -9.47 -16.20
N ALA A 45 9.46 -8.58 -15.22
CA ALA A 45 9.30 -7.14 -15.42
C ALA A 45 10.48 -6.59 -16.24
N ARG A 46 10.16 -5.86 -17.31
CA ARG A 46 11.09 -5.12 -18.15
C ARG A 46 10.62 -3.67 -18.27
N VAL A 47 11.51 -2.78 -18.63
CA VAL A 47 11.22 -1.35 -18.83
C VAL A 47 11.57 -1.00 -20.27
N ARG A 48 10.71 -0.26 -20.96
CA ARG A 48 11.05 0.24 -22.30
C ARG A 48 12.26 1.18 -22.23
N VAL A 49 13.19 1.07 -23.18
CA VAL A 49 14.43 1.88 -23.19
C VAL A 49 14.12 3.38 -23.21
N ASP A 50 13.09 3.80 -23.94
CA ASP A 50 12.65 5.20 -24.07
C ASP A 50 11.88 5.73 -22.85
N GLN A 51 11.61 4.88 -21.85
CA GLN A 51 10.83 5.21 -20.66
C GLN A 51 11.55 4.82 -19.36
N VAL A 52 12.87 4.64 -19.41
CA VAL A 52 13.68 4.45 -18.20
C VAL A 52 13.62 5.74 -17.38
N PRO A 53 13.12 5.70 -16.13
CA PRO A 53 13.01 6.91 -15.33
C PRO A 53 14.39 7.38 -14.88
N THR A 54 14.52 8.69 -14.71
CA THR A 54 15.68 9.33 -14.07
C THR A 54 15.69 9.07 -12.55
N PHE A 55 16.83 9.34 -11.90
CA PHE A 55 16.95 9.27 -10.45
C PHE A 55 15.87 10.11 -9.73
N GLU A 56 15.70 11.37 -10.16
CA GLU A 56 14.75 12.32 -9.57
C GLU A 56 13.31 11.84 -9.73
N GLU A 57 12.94 11.28 -10.89
CA GLU A 57 11.62 10.71 -11.11
C GLU A 57 11.36 9.49 -10.21
N VAL A 58 12.35 8.60 -10.05
CA VAL A 58 12.25 7.47 -9.13
C VAL A 58 12.06 7.94 -7.69
N GLU A 59 12.82 8.96 -7.26
CA GLU A 59 12.67 9.53 -5.93
C GLU A 59 11.27 10.13 -5.73
N GLN A 60 10.79 10.93 -6.68
CA GLN A 60 9.47 11.54 -6.63
C GLN A 60 8.35 10.50 -6.57
N LEU A 61 8.44 9.43 -7.38
CA LEU A 61 7.48 8.33 -7.36
C LEU A 61 7.44 7.65 -5.98
N LEU A 62 8.60 7.35 -5.38
CA LEU A 62 8.66 6.74 -4.06
C LEU A 62 8.14 7.69 -2.96
N GLN A 63 8.45 8.99 -3.02
CA GLN A 63 7.91 9.97 -2.08
C GLN A 63 6.39 10.08 -2.20
N GLN A 64 5.84 10.05 -3.42
CA GLN A 64 4.40 10.01 -3.63
C GLN A 64 3.78 8.76 -3.02
N ARG A 65 4.42 7.59 -3.16
CA ARG A 65 3.96 6.35 -2.53
C ARG A 65 3.93 6.43 -1.01
N VAL A 66 4.96 7.02 -0.39
CA VAL A 66 4.96 7.27 1.07
C VAL A 66 3.76 8.13 1.47
N ARG A 67 3.47 9.21 0.74
CA ARG A 67 2.32 10.09 1.03
C ARG A 67 0.99 9.35 0.90
N VAL A 68 0.82 8.54 -0.14
CA VAL A 68 -0.39 7.73 -0.35
C VAL A 68 -0.57 6.73 0.79
N ALA A 69 0.47 5.98 1.14
CA ALA A 69 0.41 5.00 2.23
C ALA A 69 0.07 5.66 3.58
N LEU A 70 0.63 6.84 3.87
CA LEU A 70 0.29 7.60 5.07
C LEU A 70 -1.17 8.07 5.09
N ALA A 71 -1.70 8.51 3.95
CA ALA A 71 -3.10 8.90 3.83
C ALA A 71 -4.04 7.69 4.04
N GLU A 72 -3.69 6.52 3.50
CA GLU A 72 -4.45 5.28 3.71
C GLU A 72 -4.39 4.80 5.16
N LEU A 73 -3.22 4.91 5.80
CA LEU A 73 -3.04 4.62 7.21
C LEU A 73 -3.93 5.53 8.07
N ARG A 74 -3.92 6.83 7.78
CA ARG A 74 -4.75 7.81 8.48
C ARG A 74 -6.24 7.50 8.33
N LYS A 75 -6.70 7.24 7.10
CA LYS A 75 -8.09 6.86 6.82
C LYS A 75 -8.50 5.59 7.57
N SER A 76 -7.60 4.61 7.64
CA SER A 76 -7.86 3.36 8.37
C SER A 76 -7.94 3.59 9.88
N PHE A 77 -7.06 4.43 10.42
CA PHE A 77 -7.10 4.86 11.82
C PHE A 77 -8.39 5.61 12.16
N ASP A 78 -8.79 6.59 11.35
CA ASP A 78 -10.03 7.35 11.56
C ASP A 78 -11.24 6.40 11.55
N ARG A 79 -11.23 5.37 10.70
CA ARG A 79 -12.28 4.34 10.72
C ARG A 79 -12.27 3.53 12.01
N VAL A 80 -11.11 3.13 12.53
CA VAL A 80 -11.02 2.44 13.83
C VAL A 80 -11.65 3.30 14.94
N GLN A 81 -11.40 4.62 14.95
CA GLN A 81 -11.98 5.50 15.96
C GLN A 81 -13.51 5.52 15.90
N VAL A 82 -14.10 5.62 14.70
CA VAL A 82 -15.56 5.57 14.52
C VAL A 82 -16.16 4.25 15.00
N GLU A 83 -15.51 3.12 14.72
CA GLU A 83 -15.98 1.80 15.16
C GLU A 83 -15.91 1.66 16.69
N LEU A 84 -14.87 2.19 17.33
CA LEU A 84 -14.75 2.19 18.79
C LEU A 84 -15.78 3.11 19.46
N GLU A 85 -16.09 4.25 18.84
CA GLU A 85 -17.15 5.14 19.30
C GLU A 85 -18.52 4.45 19.24
N ALA A 86 -18.82 3.73 18.16
CA ALA A 86 -20.06 2.96 18.04
C ALA A 86 -20.19 1.90 19.14
N VAL A 87 -19.13 1.14 19.41
CA VAL A 87 -19.09 0.19 20.54
C VAL A 87 -19.28 0.89 21.89
N GLY A 88 -18.68 2.07 22.07
CA GLY A 88 -18.86 2.86 23.29
C GLY A 88 -20.31 3.31 23.50
N ASN A 89 -21.02 3.67 22.42
CA ASN A 89 -22.43 4.02 22.47
C ASN A 89 -23.30 2.82 22.87
N ASP A 90 -23.08 1.64 22.29
CA ASP A 90 -23.79 0.41 22.65
C ASP A 90 -23.60 0.02 24.14
N ILE A 91 -22.39 0.26 24.69
CA ILE A 91 -22.13 0.05 26.11
C ILE A 91 -22.94 1.04 26.96
N ALA A 92 -22.92 2.33 26.60
CA ALA A 92 -23.67 3.35 27.33
C ALA A 92 -25.19 3.06 27.31
N GLU A 93 -25.73 2.60 26.18
CA GLU A 93 -27.13 2.16 26.08
C GLU A 93 -27.44 0.99 27.03
N LEU A 94 -26.54 0.00 27.17
CA LEU A 94 -26.70 -1.10 28.13
C LEU A 94 -26.52 -0.67 29.59
N GLU A 95 -25.71 0.35 29.87
CA GLU A 95 -25.61 0.92 31.21
C GLU A 95 -26.91 1.65 31.60
N GLU A 96 -27.57 2.29 30.64
CA GLU A 96 -28.87 2.96 30.82
C GLU A 96 -30.04 1.98 30.93
N ASP A 97 -30.07 0.90 30.13
CA ASP A 97 -31.04 -0.19 30.21
C ASP A 97 -30.36 -1.58 30.21
N PRO A 98 -29.99 -2.11 31.39
CA PRO A 98 -29.30 -3.40 31.50
C PRO A 98 -30.10 -4.62 31.04
N TYR A 99 -31.41 -4.47 30.81
CA TYR A 99 -32.27 -5.55 30.31
C TYR A 99 -32.57 -5.41 28.81
N GLY A 100 -32.07 -4.35 28.17
CA GLY A 100 -32.17 -4.09 26.75
C GLY A 100 -31.36 -5.08 25.90
N PRO A 101 -31.60 -5.12 24.58
CA PRO A 101 -30.80 -5.93 23.67
C PRO A 101 -29.35 -5.42 23.62
N ILE A 102 -28.38 -6.33 23.45
CA ILE A 102 -27.00 -5.94 23.15
C ILE A 102 -26.96 -5.28 21.76
N GLY A 103 -26.37 -4.09 21.68
CA GLY A 103 -26.21 -3.36 20.43
C GLY A 103 -25.38 -4.12 19.39
N VAL A 104 -25.65 -3.83 18.12
CA VAL A 104 -25.08 -4.58 16.98
C VAL A 104 -23.57 -4.41 16.88
N ASP A 105 -23.03 -3.24 17.25
CA ASP A 105 -21.61 -2.95 17.14
C ASP A 105 -20.82 -3.61 18.29
N LEU A 106 -21.39 -3.66 19.50
CA LEU A 106 -20.86 -4.40 20.64
C LEU A 106 -20.95 -5.92 20.44
N ASP A 107 -22.05 -6.44 19.87
CA ASP A 107 -22.17 -7.85 19.47
C ASP A 107 -21.16 -8.18 18.36
N ALA A 108 -21.00 -7.28 17.38
CA ALA A 108 -20.02 -7.43 16.31
C ALA A 108 -18.57 -7.34 16.83
N PHE A 109 -18.32 -6.60 17.90
CA PHE A 109 -17.03 -6.54 18.59
C PHE A 109 -16.66 -7.89 19.22
N ASP A 110 -17.61 -8.64 19.78
CA ASP A 110 -17.34 -10.02 20.24
C ASP A 110 -17.15 -10.98 19.05
N SER A 111 -17.89 -10.76 17.96
CA SER A 111 -17.81 -11.55 16.71
C SER A 111 -16.51 -11.41 15.90
N LEU A 112 -15.48 -10.74 16.45
CA LEU A 112 -14.10 -10.60 15.91
C LEU A 112 -13.48 -11.91 15.36
N SER A 113 -14.07 -13.09 15.63
CA SER A 113 -13.68 -14.39 15.09
C SER A 113 -14.17 -14.74 13.66
N GLN A 114 -15.32 -14.25 13.16
CA GLN A 114 -15.90 -14.81 11.92
C GLN A 114 -16.58 -13.79 10.97
N ARG A 115 -15.83 -13.32 9.96
CA ARG A 115 -16.25 -12.82 8.63
C ARG A 115 -17.21 -11.61 8.56
N GLY A 116 -16.66 -10.44 8.21
CA GLY A 116 -17.42 -9.32 7.63
C GLY A 116 -16.52 -8.13 7.27
N GLY A 117 -16.56 -7.67 6.02
CA GLY A 117 -15.66 -6.65 5.47
C GLY A 117 -15.87 -5.20 5.95
N GLY A 118 -16.79 -4.98 6.88
CA GLY A 118 -17.14 -3.67 7.44
C GLY A 118 -16.72 -3.44 8.90
N THR A 119 -16.07 -4.40 9.55
CA THR A 119 -15.81 -4.40 11.00
C THR A 119 -14.49 -3.73 11.39
N LEU A 120 -14.31 -3.43 12.68
CA LEU A 120 -13.04 -3.07 13.32
C LEU A 120 -11.85 -3.93 12.82
N ARG A 121 -12.04 -5.24 12.66
CA ARG A 121 -11.03 -6.15 12.09
C ARG A 121 -10.62 -5.78 10.66
N GLY A 122 -11.57 -5.38 9.83
CA GLY A 122 -11.31 -4.87 8.49
C GLY A 122 -10.48 -3.59 8.52
N ALA A 123 -10.77 -2.67 9.44
CA ALA A 123 -10.00 -1.45 9.61
C ALA A 123 -8.57 -1.73 10.11
N LEU A 124 -8.41 -2.61 11.10
CA LEU A 124 -7.09 -3.04 11.61
C LEU A 124 -6.27 -3.77 10.53
N ASN A 125 -6.89 -4.66 9.75
CA ASN A 125 -6.20 -5.33 8.63
C ASN A 125 -5.73 -4.32 7.57
N ARG A 126 -6.57 -3.34 7.20
CA ARG A 126 -6.18 -2.26 6.26
C ARG A 126 -5.02 -1.44 6.81
N MET A 127 -5.03 -1.15 8.11
CA MET A 127 -3.93 -0.46 8.80
C MET A 127 -2.62 -1.27 8.75
N GLY A 128 -2.70 -2.59 8.93
CA GLY A 128 -1.57 -3.51 8.78
C GLY A 128 -0.97 -3.48 7.37
N PHE A 129 -1.81 -3.60 6.32
CA PHE A 129 -1.35 -3.49 4.93
C PHE A 129 -0.72 -2.13 4.63
N ALA A 130 -1.34 -1.03 5.05
CA ALA A 130 -0.80 0.31 4.85
C ALA A 130 0.56 0.50 5.54
N THR A 131 0.77 -0.10 6.71
CA THR A 131 2.04 -0.08 7.44
C THR A 131 3.12 -0.83 6.65
N MET A 132 2.82 -2.02 6.15
CA MET A 132 3.75 -2.78 5.30
C MET A 132 4.14 -2.02 4.03
N SER A 133 3.17 -1.39 3.35
CA SER A 133 3.43 -0.57 2.17
C SER A 133 4.30 0.65 2.51
N LEU A 134 4.09 1.29 3.66
CA LEU A 134 4.91 2.40 4.13
C LEU A 134 6.35 1.97 4.41
N GLU A 135 6.54 0.84 5.10
CA GLU A 135 7.86 0.28 5.41
C GLU A 135 8.63 -0.05 4.13
N ALA A 136 7.99 -0.71 3.16
CA ALA A 136 8.58 -1.05 1.88
C ALA A 136 9.03 0.21 1.10
N ALA A 137 8.15 1.21 1.01
CA ALA A 137 8.46 2.46 0.33
C ALA A 137 9.60 3.24 1.02
N ARG A 138 9.58 3.31 2.36
CA ARG A 138 10.64 3.96 3.14
C ARG A 138 11.98 3.24 3.03
N SER A 139 11.98 1.92 3.01
CA SER A 139 13.20 1.14 2.82
C SER A 139 13.83 1.41 1.46
N ALA A 140 13.02 1.41 0.38
CA ALA A 140 13.51 1.74 -0.95
C ALA A 140 14.08 3.18 -1.04
N LEU A 141 13.39 4.14 -0.40
CA LEU A 141 13.87 5.53 -0.30
C LEU A 141 15.17 5.66 0.51
N GLY A 142 15.30 4.89 1.58
CA GLY A 142 16.52 4.84 2.40
C GLY A 142 17.72 4.32 1.61
N GLU A 143 17.53 3.26 0.82
CA GLU A 143 18.59 2.70 -0.04
C GLU A 143 19.07 3.68 -1.12
N MET A 144 18.18 4.53 -1.65
CA MET A 144 18.56 5.58 -2.59
C MET A 144 19.50 6.63 -1.95
N ARG A 145 19.35 6.90 -0.65
CA ARG A 145 20.11 7.94 0.06
C ARG A 145 21.49 7.50 0.53
N VAL A 146 21.76 6.20 0.65
CA VAL A 146 23.05 5.68 1.15
C VAL A 146 24.14 5.62 0.06
N ARG A 147 23.77 5.78 -1.22
CA ARG A 147 24.72 5.75 -2.36
C ARG A 147 25.19 7.12 -2.87
N TYR A 148 24.86 8.20 -2.15
CA TYR A 148 25.36 9.56 -2.40
C TYR A 148 26.07 10.11 -1.16
#